data_AF-A0A950TYM8-F1
#
_entry.id   AF-A0A950TYM8-F1
#
_cell.length_a   1.000
_cell.length_b   1.000
_cell.length_c   1.000
_cell.angle_alpha   90.00
_cell.angle_beta   90.00
_cell.angle_gamma   90.00
#
_symmetry.space_group_name_H-M   'P 1'
#
loop_
_entity.id
_entity.type
_entity.pdbx_description
1 polymer ?
#
loop_
_entity_poly.entity_id
_entity_poly.type
_entity_poly.pdbx_seq_one_letter_code
_entity_poly.pdbx_strand_id
1 'polypeptide(L)'
;MLLGAIASGAVSAQEVPKPDPYSTLTVQIENDSTNPHSDRYYTSGLRLGYTSPTGQVPGFLADFGHSLLGDGQQRLAVDLSQLIFTPDDTQASNPPLTDRPYAGILMGTFSLIQDTRDTRTALSLGLGIIGPAALGEEVQNGWHSVIGNTTSKGWGTQIPNQPVVQLTAERTWRLPLARPGGLELDALPELTAAAGTFRIYGQAGAQIRAGQGLDSDFGASRIRPGLTGTDAYAPTRDVAWYVFAGADGQAVAWDETLDGLPFGSSRHVSRVPFVGELQAGFTLIVWGIRLTASQTWQTAEFRTQRPGLFQFTSASLSFKF
;
A
#
# COMPACT_ATOMS: atom_id res chain seq x y z
N MET A 1 23.57 -12.76 16.58
CA MET A 1 23.57 -13.48 15.30
C MET A 1 22.30 -14.34 15.24
N LEU A 2 21.20 -13.82 14.73
CA LEU A 2 19.99 -14.60 14.44
C LEU A 2 19.45 -14.15 13.08
N LEU A 3 20.02 -14.75 12.03
CA LEU A 3 19.52 -14.73 10.66
C LEU A 3 19.72 -16.16 10.18
N GLY A 4 18.65 -16.95 10.15
CA GLY A 4 18.75 -18.35 9.79
C GLY A 4 17.50 -19.13 10.12
N ALA A 5 16.48 -18.99 9.27
CA ALA A 5 15.56 -20.07 8.87
C ALA A 5 14.42 -19.48 8.01
N ILE A 6 14.71 -19.13 6.76
CA ILE A 6 13.69 -19.26 5.72
C ILE A 6 13.98 -20.61 5.08
N ALA A 7 13.15 -21.60 5.43
CA ALA A 7 13.30 -22.97 4.99
C ALA A 7 13.24 -23.02 3.45
N SER A 8 14.32 -23.51 2.87
CA SER A 8 14.44 -23.95 1.48
C SER A 8 13.50 -25.13 1.24
N GLY A 9 12.25 -24.84 0.86
CA GLY A 9 11.40 -25.80 0.18
C GLY A 9 11.95 -26.03 -1.23
N ALA A 10 12.04 -27.29 -1.65
CA ALA A 10 12.52 -27.68 -2.97
C ALA A 10 11.78 -26.88 -4.07
N VAL A 11 12.54 -26.06 -4.81
CA VAL A 11 12.04 -25.29 -5.94
C VAL A 11 11.79 -26.28 -7.08
N SER A 12 10.54 -26.75 -7.20
CA SER A 12 10.05 -27.22 -8.49
C SER A 12 10.22 -26.05 -9.45
N ALA A 13 10.87 -26.24 -10.59
CA ALA A 13 11.08 -25.21 -11.59
C ALA A 13 9.73 -24.54 -11.89
N GLN A 14 9.52 -23.34 -11.35
CA GLN A 14 8.25 -22.64 -11.50
C GLN A 14 8.19 -22.12 -12.92
N GLU A 15 7.14 -22.48 -13.67
CA GLU A 15 6.91 -21.94 -14.99
C GLU A 15 6.90 -20.41 -14.93
N VAL A 16 7.77 -19.81 -15.75
CA VAL A 16 7.95 -18.38 -15.81
C VAL A 16 6.82 -17.79 -16.68
N PRO A 17 6.04 -16.80 -16.19
CA PRO A 17 4.99 -16.15 -16.98
C PRO A 17 5.53 -15.60 -18.31
N LYS A 18 4.66 -15.51 -19.32
CA LYS A 18 5.02 -14.86 -20.59
C LYS A 18 5.44 -13.41 -20.32
N PRO A 19 6.55 -12.93 -20.93
CA PRO A 19 6.95 -11.53 -20.82
C PRO A 19 5.83 -10.57 -21.26
N ASP A 20 5.65 -9.51 -20.50
CA ASP A 20 4.74 -8.42 -20.80
C ASP A 20 5.54 -7.23 -21.34
N PRO A 21 5.40 -6.86 -22.62
CA PRO A 21 6.23 -5.82 -23.24
C PRO A 21 5.77 -4.40 -22.90
N TYR A 22 4.66 -4.22 -22.20
CA TYR A 22 4.05 -2.92 -21.94
C TYR A 22 4.45 -2.35 -20.59
N SER A 23 4.48 -1.03 -20.51
CA SER A 23 4.59 -0.31 -19.25
C SER A 23 3.20 -0.07 -18.66
N THR A 24 3.13 0.12 -17.35
CA THR A 24 1.90 0.54 -16.67
C THR A 24 2.13 1.85 -15.94
N LEU A 25 1.22 2.81 -16.12
CA LEU A 25 1.10 3.95 -15.20
C LEU A 25 -0.15 3.77 -14.34
N THR A 26 -0.05 4.03 -13.04
CA THR A 26 -1.16 4.02 -12.09
C THR A 26 -1.34 5.38 -11.45
N VAL A 27 -2.59 5.80 -11.31
CA VAL A 27 -3.02 6.84 -10.36
C VAL A 27 -3.92 6.19 -9.32
N GLN A 28 -3.64 6.42 -8.05
CA GLN A 28 -4.45 5.90 -6.94
C GLN A 28 -4.73 7.01 -5.93
N ILE A 29 -5.98 7.04 -5.45
CA ILE A 29 -6.47 7.98 -4.45
C ILE A 29 -7.17 7.20 -3.34
N GLU A 30 -6.86 7.56 -2.10
CA GLU A 30 -7.51 7.09 -0.89
C GLU A 30 -8.08 8.26 -0.12
N ASN A 31 -9.29 8.10 0.42
CA ASN A 31 -9.96 9.14 1.19
C ASN A 31 -10.95 8.57 2.23
N ASP A 32 -10.98 9.14 3.43
CA ASP A 32 -11.87 8.74 4.54
C ASP A 32 -13.25 9.41 4.50
N SER A 33 -13.44 10.43 3.65
CA SER A 33 -14.64 11.26 3.56
C SER A 33 -15.86 10.58 2.90
N THR A 34 -15.78 9.28 2.56
CA THR A 34 -16.96 8.52 2.09
C THR A 34 -17.96 8.24 3.21
N ASN A 35 -17.52 8.42 4.46
CA ASN A 35 -18.43 8.67 5.58
C ASN A 35 -18.65 10.20 5.70
N PRO A 36 -19.89 10.70 5.63
CA PRO A 36 -20.14 12.13 5.79
C PRO A 36 -19.50 12.64 7.09
N HIS A 37 -18.62 13.65 6.98
CA HIS A 37 -17.91 14.32 8.08
C HIS A 37 -16.70 13.58 8.69
N SER A 38 -16.08 12.64 7.97
CA SER A 38 -14.75 12.13 8.35
C SER A 38 -13.65 12.86 7.58
N ASP A 39 -12.71 13.46 8.30
CA ASP A 39 -11.47 14.09 7.80
C ASP A 39 -10.37 13.86 8.85
N ARG A 40 -10.25 12.59 9.29
CA ARG A 40 -9.48 12.22 10.49
C ARG A 40 -8.58 11.02 10.25
N TYR A 41 -7.59 10.89 11.11
CA TYR A 41 -6.68 9.77 11.16
C TYR A 41 -5.87 9.64 9.87
N TYR A 42 -6.18 8.69 8.98
CA TYR A 42 -5.58 8.63 7.65
C TYR A 42 -6.57 9.21 6.64
N THR A 43 -6.48 10.52 6.39
CA THR A 43 -7.55 11.22 5.66
C THR A 43 -7.36 11.21 4.15
N SER A 44 -6.11 11.20 3.68
CA SER A 44 -5.85 11.17 2.24
C SER A 44 -4.55 10.47 1.89
N GLY A 45 -4.61 9.69 0.82
CA GLY A 45 -3.46 9.15 0.12
C GLY A 45 -3.55 9.44 -1.37
N LEU A 46 -2.46 9.89 -1.97
CA LEU A 46 -2.30 10.01 -3.42
C LEU A 46 -1.07 9.20 -3.83
N ARG A 47 -1.17 8.40 -4.89
CA ARG A 47 -0.02 7.70 -5.50
C ARG A 47 -0.04 7.85 -7.01
N LEU A 48 1.14 8.16 -7.55
CA LEU A 48 1.46 8.06 -8.97
C LEU A 48 2.53 6.97 -9.13
N GLY A 49 2.23 5.92 -9.87
CA GLY A 49 3.11 4.76 -10.03
C GLY A 49 3.45 4.49 -11.49
N TYR A 50 4.70 4.12 -11.76
CA TYR A 50 5.16 3.58 -13.04
C TYR A 50 5.70 2.18 -12.82
N THR A 51 5.35 1.22 -13.67
CA THR A 51 5.94 -0.12 -13.70
C THR A 51 6.47 -0.44 -15.09
N SER A 52 7.70 -0.94 -15.16
CA SER A 52 8.38 -1.28 -16.41
C SER A 52 7.80 -2.52 -17.08
N PRO A 53 8.10 -2.72 -18.38
CA PRO A 53 7.93 -4.02 -19.03
C PRO A 53 8.74 -5.11 -18.33
N THR A 54 8.37 -6.36 -18.57
CA THR A 54 9.10 -7.53 -18.09
C THR A 54 10.52 -7.58 -18.65
N GLY A 55 11.50 -7.83 -17.79
CA GLY A 55 12.89 -8.01 -18.17
C GLY A 55 13.65 -6.71 -18.45
N GLN A 56 12.99 -5.55 -18.40
CA GLN A 56 13.64 -4.24 -18.50
C GLN A 56 14.20 -3.79 -17.15
N VAL A 57 15.12 -4.59 -16.62
CA VAL A 57 15.82 -4.36 -15.35
C VAL A 57 17.32 -4.27 -15.62
N PRO A 58 18.06 -3.28 -15.08
CA PRO A 58 19.51 -3.22 -15.21
C PRO A 58 20.17 -4.52 -14.76
N GLY A 59 21.15 -5.02 -15.52
CA GLY A 59 21.73 -6.36 -15.31
C GLY A 59 22.16 -6.64 -13.86
N PHE A 60 22.83 -5.68 -13.20
CA PHE A 60 23.25 -5.84 -11.81
C PHE A 60 22.09 -5.99 -10.82
N LEU A 61 20.95 -5.31 -11.05
CA LEU A 61 19.74 -5.49 -10.23
C LEU A 61 19.05 -6.80 -10.57
N ALA A 62 19.09 -7.20 -11.83
CA ALA A 62 18.50 -8.46 -12.25
C ALA A 62 19.22 -9.66 -11.64
N ASP A 63 20.55 -9.66 -11.71
CA ASP A 63 21.43 -10.66 -11.09
C ASP A 63 21.23 -10.69 -9.57
N PHE A 64 21.15 -9.53 -8.91
CA PHE A 64 20.84 -9.44 -7.49
C PHE A 64 19.47 -10.09 -7.18
N GLY A 65 18.42 -9.71 -7.90
CA GLY A 65 17.08 -10.27 -7.72
C GLY A 65 17.07 -11.78 -7.90
N HIS A 66 17.70 -12.29 -8.95
CA HIS A 66 17.77 -13.73 -9.22
C HIS A 66 18.57 -14.49 -8.16
N SER A 67 19.67 -13.92 -7.68
CA SER A 67 20.49 -14.53 -6.63
C SER A 67 19.75 -14.66 -5.30
N LEU A 68 18.85 -13.71 -4.99
CA LEU A 68 18.14 -13.64 -3.72
C LEU A 68 16.78 -14.34 -3.77
N LEU A 69 16.06 -14.23 -4.90
CA LEU A 69 14.66 -14.63 -5.04
C LEU A 69 14.46 -15.85 -5.96
N GLY A 70 15.51 -16.28 -6.69
CA GLY A 70 15.48 -17.36 -7.67
C GLY A 70 15.03 -16.90 -9.06
N ASP A 71 14.61 -17.85 -9.90
CA ASP A 71 14.13 -17.55 -11.25
C ASP A 71 12.74 -16.90 -11.23
N GLY A 72 12.47 -16.01 -12.20
CA GLY A 72 11.18 -15.34 -12.34
C GLY A 72 11.24 -14.18 -13.34
N GLN A 73 10.09 -13.61 -13.67
CA GLN A 73 10.02 -12.39 -14.47
C GLN A 73 10.19 -11.17 -13.58
N GLN A 74 11.16 -10.32 -13.92
CA GLN A 74 11.43 -9.13 -13.13
C GLN A 74 10.90 -7.85 -13.77
N ARG A 75 10.53 -6.90 -12.92
CA ARG A 75 10.14 -5.53 -13.29
C ARG A 75 10.71 -4.53 -12.29
N LEU A 76 10.87 -3.29 -12.73
CA LEU A 76 11.06 -2.15 -11.86
C LEU A 76 9.75 -1.38 -11.71
N ALA A 77 9.48 -0.89 -10.50
CA ALA A 77 8.44 0.11 -10.28
C ALA A 77 8.99 1.34 -9.55
N VAL A 78 8.43 2.50 -9.88
CA VAL A 78 8.73 3.77 -9.23
C VAL A 78 7.40 4.44 -8.88
N ASP A 79 7.22 4.73 -7.60
CA ASP A 79 6.03 5.40 -7.08
C ASP A 79 6.41 6.74 -6.44
N LEU A 80 5.55 7.73 -6.60
CA LEU A 80 5.51 8.94 -5.77
C LEU A 80 4.20 8.93 -5.00
N SER A 81 4.26 8.97 -3.68
CA SER A 81 3.07 9.02 -2.82
C SER A 81 3.09 10.18 -1.84
N GLN A 82 1.90 10.73 -1.57
CA GLN A 82 1.67 11.65 -0.47
C GLN A 82 0.60 11.08 0.47
N LEU A 83 0.90 11.03 1.77
CA LEU A 83 -0.01 10.57 2.82
C LEU A 83 -0.29 11.71 3.78
N ILE A 84 -1.55 11.88 4.17
CA ILE A 84 -2.02 12.97 5.02
C ILE A 84 -2.74 12.37 6.22
N PHE A 85 -2.31 12.79 7.41
CA PHE A 85 -2.84 12.36 8.68
C PHE A 85 -3.30 13.55 9.52
N THR A 86 -4.46 13.41 10.17
CA THR A 86 -5.08 14.45 10.98
C THR A 86 -5.65 13.89 12.31
N PRO A 87 -5.79 14.73 13.34
CA PRO A 87 -6.58 14.41 14.53
C PRO A 87 -8.07 14.28 14.21
N ASP A 88 -8.89 13.85 15.18
CA ASP A 88 -10.35 13.77 15.06
C ASP A 88 -11.01 15.15 14.92
N ASP A 89 -10.53 16.16 15.65
CA ASP A 89 -11.01 17.55 15.55
C ASP A 89 -10.07 18.41 14.71
N THR A 90 -10.40 18.58 13.42
CA THR A 90 -9.62 19.40 12.50
C THR A 90 -9.78 20.92 12.71
N GLN A 91 -10.78 21.32 13.51
CA GLN A 91 -11.05 22.72 13.82
C GLN A 91 -10.31 23.21 15.07
N ALA A 92 -9.73 22.30 15.86
CA ALA A 92 -8.79 22.64 16.92
C ALA A 92 -7.45 23.13 16.32
N SER A 93 -7.12 24.40 16.55
CA SER A 93 -5.80 24.96 16.16
C SER A 93 -4.64 24.36 16.96
N ASN A 94 -4.93 23.82 18.14
CA ASN A 94 -4.01 23.08 18.99
C ASN A 94 -4.71 21.81 19.50
N PRO A 95 -4.69 20.72 18.71
CA PRO A 95 -5.36 19.47 19.07
C PRO A 95 -4.82 18.87 20.38
N PRO A 96 -5.62 18.05 21.10
CA PRO A 96 -5.16 17.35 22.29
C PRO A 96 -3.93 16.46 22.01
N LEU A 97 -3.01 16.37 22.98
CA LEU A 97 -1.85 15.45 22.89
C LEU A 97 -2.25 13.97 23.03
N THR A 98 -3.52 13.70 23.37
CA THR A 98 -4.10 12.37 23.40
C THR A 98 -4.69 11.96 22.05
N ASP A 99 -4.52 12.75 21.00
CA ASP A 99 -4.98 12.41 19.65
C ASP A 99 -3.79 12.34 18.69
N ARG A 100 -4.03 11.78 17.50
CA ARG A 100 -3.01 11.64 16.46
C ARG A 100 -2.46 13.03 16.05
N PRO A 101 -1.14 13.22 15.98
CA PRO A 101 -0.55 14.42 15.41
C PRO A 101 -0.94 14.64 13.94
N TYR A 102 -0.99 15.89 13.51
CA TYR A 102 -0.94 16.18 12.08
C TYR A 102 0.39 15.67 11.50
N ALA A 103 0.33 15.03 10.34
CA ALA A 103 1.52 14.64 9.60
C ALA A 103 1.22 14.58 8.10
N GLY A 104 2.09 15.20 7.30
CA GLY A 104 2.19 14.93 5.86
C GLY A 104 3.44 14.12 5.57
N ILE A 105 3.37 13.15 4.67
CA ILE A 105 4.52 12.38 4.18
C ILE A 105 4.54 12.47 2.66
N LEU A 106 5.70 12.77 2.07
CA LEU A 106 5.94 12.68 0.64
C LEU A 106 7.10 11.71 0.40
N MET A 107 6.86 10.64 -0.35
CA MET A 107 7.82 9.54 -0.50
C MET A 107 7.91 9.06 -1.94
N GLY A 108 9.14 8.94 -2.44
CA GLY A 108 9.47 8.19 -3.65
C GLY A 108 9.82 6.74 -3.28
N THR A 109 9.22 5.76 -3.94
CA THR A 109 9.47 4.33 -3.69
C THR A 109 9.99 3.65 -4.94
N PHE A 110 11.11 2.94 -4.82
CA PHE A 110 11.73 2.18 -5.90
C PHE A 110 11.63 0.69 -5.58
N SER A 111 11.03 -0.08 -6.49
CA SER A 111 10.72 -1.48 -6.24
C SER A 111 11.33 -2.39 -7.30
N LEU A 112 12.03 -3.43 -6.86
CA LEU A 112 12.35 -4.60 -7.67
C LEU A 112 11.27 -5.66 -7.43
N ILE A 113 10.57 -6.03 -8.48
CA ILE A 113 9.48 -7.00 -8.45
C ILE A 113 9.94 -8.25 -9.18
N GLN A 114 9.66 -9.42 -8.60
CA GLN A 114 9.85 -10.72 -9.25
C GLN A 114 8.57 -11.55 -9.18
N ASP A 115 8.05 -11.87 -10.36
CA ASP A 115 6.83 -12.66 -10.54
C ASP A 115 7.17 -14.06 -11.09
N THR A 116 6.58 -15.08 -10.50
CA THR A 116 6.47 -16.43 -11.08
C THR A 116 4.99 -16.72 -11.39
N ARG A 117 4.65 -17.93 -11.83
CA ARG A 117 3.24 -18.30 -12.03
C ARG A 117 2.40 -18.15 -10.76
N ASP A 118 2.98 -18.48 -9.60
CA ASP A 118 2.26 -18.62 -8.34
C ASP A 118 2.72 -17.65 -7.25
N THR A 119 3.78 -16.88 -7.47
CA THR A 119 4.27 -15.97 -6.44
C THR A 119 4.67 -14.63 -7.01
N ARG A 120 4.50 -13.59 -6.21
CA ARG A 120 5.05 -12.26 -6.43
C ARG A 120 5.87 -11.88 -5.23
N THR A 121 7.08 -11.38 -5.47
CA THR A 121 7.92 -10.80 -4.42
C THR A 121 8.31 -9.39 -4.81
N ALA A 122 8.20 -8.44 -3.88
CA ALA A 122 8.61 -7.05 -4.09
C ALA A 122 9.60 -6.62 -3.00
N LEU A 123 10.74 -6.08 -3.42
CA LEU A 123 11.74 -5.46 -2.56
C LEU A 123 11.76 -3.97 -2.86
N SER A 124 11.48 -3.13 -1.87
CA SER A 124 11.25 -1.70 -2.06
C SER A 124 12.15 -0.85 -1.17
N LEU A 125 12.66 0.24 -1.72
CA LEU A 125 13.31 1.34 -1.02
C LEU A 125 12.46 2.61 -1.17
N GLY A 126 11.92 3.08 -0.06
CA GLY A 126 11.25 4.37 0.07
C GLY A 126 12.20 5.44 0.61
N LEU A 127 12.22 6.60 -0.03
CA LEU A 127 12.96 7.79 0.40
C LEU A 127 12.01 8.99 0.34
N GLY A 128 11.98 9.80 1.39
CA GLY A 128 11.02 10.87 1.47
C GLY A 128 11.26 11.86 2.59
N ILE A 129 10.19 12.57 2.94
CA ILE A 129 10.16 13.53 4.05
C ILE A 129 8.80 13.45 4.75
N ILE A 130 8.81 13.50 6.07
CA ILE A 130 7.63 13.77 6.90
C ILE A 130 7.69 15.20 7.41
N GLY A 131 6.54 15.87 7.54
CA GLY A 131 6.40 17.21 8.11
C GLY A 131 6.02 18.30 7.10
N PRO A 132 6.18 19.60 7.41
CA PRO A 132 5.71 20.69 6.55
C PRO A 132 6.22 20.63 5.10
N ALA A 133 7.44 20.17 4.87
CA ALA A 133 8.01 20.03 3.53
C ALA A 133 7.35 18.93 2.68
N ALA A 134 6.54 18.06 3.28
CA ALA A 134 5.71 17.11 2.56
C ALA A 134 4.44 17.74 1.97
N LEU A 135 4.15 19.02 2.26
CA LEU A 135 3.05 19.81 1.71
C LEU A 135 1.63 19.26 2.02
N GLY A 136 1.46 18.63 3.19
CA GLY A 136 0.17 18.07 3.60
C GLY A 136 -0.90 19.14 3.83
N GLU A 137 -0.52 20.27 4.44
CA GLU A 137 -1.43 21.40 4.68
C GLU A 137 -1.91 22.00 3.37
N GLU A 138 -0.98 22.28 2.45
CA GLU A 138 -1.25 22.92 1.18
C GLU A 138 -2.17 22.07 0.30
N VAL A 139 -1.94 20.74 0.27
CA VAL A 139 -2.79 19.83 -0.50
C VAL A 139 -4.17 19.69 0.13
N GLN A 140 -4.27 19.44 1.44
CA GLN A 140 -5.55 19.27 2.11
C GLN A 140 -6.39 20.56 2.06
N ASN A 141 -5.84 21.68 2.53
CA ASN A 141 -6.56 22.95 2.58
C ASN A 141 -6.79 23.55 1.19
N GLY A 142 -5.87 23.30 0.24
CA GLY A 142 -6.06 23.65 -1.16
C GLY A 142 -7.25 22.91 -1.77
N TRP A 143 -7.32 21.59 -1.57
CA TRP A 143 -8.46 20.80 -2.04
C TRP A 143 -9.77 21.22 -1.35
N HIS A 144 -9.76 21.43 -0.03
CA HIS A 144 -10.93 21.90 0.72
C HIS A 144 -11.45 23.23 0.17
N SER A 145 -10.55 24.15 -0.18
CA SER A 145 -10.91 25.42 -0.80
C SER A 145 -11.57 25.24 -2.18
N VAL A 146 -11.09 24.29 -2.98
CA VAL A 146 -11.67 23.97 -4.30
C VAL A 146 -13.08 23.39 -4.19
N ILE A 147 -13.32 22.49 -3.24
CA ILE A 147 -14.61 21.81 -3.08
C ILE A 147 -15.58 22.53 -2.13
N GLY A 148 -15.17 23.67 -1.54
CA GLY A 148 -15.98 24.44 -0.60
C GLY A 148 -16.11 23.81 0.80
N ASN A 149 -15.14 22.99 1.21
CA ASN A 149 -15.06 22.41 2.56
C ASN A 149 -14.28 23.32 3.52
N THR A 150 -14.44 23.13 4.84
CA THR A 150 -13.69 23.88 5.85
C THR A 150 -12.22 23.46 5.90
N THR A 151 -11.32 24.42 6.01
CA THR A 151 -9.87 24.15 6.18
C THR A 151 -9.55 23.63 7.57
N SER A 152 -8.54 22.78 7.67
CA SER A 152 -7.95 22.28 8.90
C SER A 152 -7.06 23.33 9.56
N LYS A 153 -7.24 23.57 10.86
CA LYS A 153 -6.62 24.69 11.59
C LYS A 153 -5.36 24.31 12.38
N GLY A 154 -5.09 23.02 12.56
CA GLY A 154 -4.04 22.54 13.45
C GLY A 154 -2.69 22.23 12.79
N TRP A 155 -2.54 22.47 11.48
CA TRP A 155 -1.33 22.14 10.71
C TRP A 155 -0.04 22.78 11.25
N GLY A 156 -0.13 23.93 11.92
CA GLY A 156 1.01 24.54 12.63
C GLY A 156 1.55 23.72 13.81
N THR A 157 0.89 22.62 14.17
CA THR A 157 1.30 21.69 15.24
C THR A 157 1.81 20.34 14.74
N GLN A 158 1.93 20.16 13.42
CA GLN A 158 2.32 18.90 12.79
C GLN A 158 3.72 18.42 13.20
N ILE A 159 3.99 17.14 12.97
CA ILE A 159 5.34 16.56 13.11
C ILE A 159 6.33 17.39 12.27
N PRO A 160 7.49 17.80 12.83
CA PRO A 160 8.43 18.64 12.10
C PRO A 160 9.19 17.85 11.02
N ASN A 161 9.83 18.58 10.10
CA ASN A 161 10.56 17.99 8.98
C ASN A 161 11.59 16.95 9.41
N GLN A 162 11.49 15.74 8.87
CA GLN A 162 12.52 14.70 8.97
C GLN A 162 12.63 13.88 7.67
N PRO A 163 13.85 13.49 7.27
CA PRO A 163 14.02 12.51 6.21
C PRO A 163 13.37 11.17 6.56
N VAL A 164 12.67 10.60 5.59
CA VAL A 164 12.07 9.27 5.68
C VAL A 164 12.89 8.29 4.86
N VAL A 165 13.22 7.15 5.46
CA VAL A 165 13.77 5.98 4.78
C VAL A 165 12.94 4.76 5.15
N GLN A 166 12.56 3.95 4.17
CA GLN A 166 11.77 2.74 4.37
C GLN A 166 12.31 1.60 3.51
N LEU A 167 12.61 0.47 4.11
CA LEU A 167 12.81 -0.80 3.41
C LEU A 167 11.57 -1.66 3.60
N THR A 168 11.10 -2.27 2.51
CA THR A 168 9.94 -3.16 2.55
C THR A 168 10.22 -4.39 1.70
N ALA A 169 9.93 -5.56 2.27
CA ALA A 169 9.90 -6.83 1.56
C ALA A 169 8.49 -7.42 1.67
N GLU A 170 7.90 -7.78 0.53
CA GLU A 170 6.58 -8.38 0.44
C GLU A 170 6.64 -9.65 -0.39
N ARG A 171 5.88 -10.66 0.03
CA ARG A 171 5.64 -11.85 -0.77
C ARG A 171 4.17 -12.23 -0.76
N THR A 172 3.60 -12.37 -1.96
CA THR A 172 2.24 -12.84 -2.21
C THR A 172 2.30 -14.22 -2.86
N TRP A 173 1.46 -15.15 -2.42
CA TRP A 173 1.26 -16.45 -3.07
C TRP A 173 -0.09 -16.48 -3.75
N ARG A 174 -0.21 -17.16 -4.88
CA ARG A 174 -1.49 -17.43 -5.55
C ARG A 174 -1.87 -18.88 -5.31
N LEU A 175 -3.04 -19.09 -4.73
CA LEU A 175 -3.61 -20.40 -4.43
C LEU A 175 -4.94 -20.55 -5.18
N PRO A 176 -4.97 -21.17 -6.37
CA PRO A 176 -6.21 -21.49 -7.05
C PRO A 176 -7.07 -22.42 -6.19
N LEU A 177 -8.33 -22.05 -5.94
CA LEU A 177 -9.24 -22.78 -5.06
C LEU A 177 -10.28 -23.59 -5.85
N ALA A 178 -10.92 -22.97 -6.84
CA ALA A 178 -11.96 -23.63 -7.65
C ALA A 178 -12.17 -22.92 -9.00
N ARG A 179 -12.76 -23.64 -9.96
CA ARG A 179 -13.17 -23.08 -11.27
C ARG A 179 -14.59 -23.50 -11.72
N PRO A 180 -15.65 -23.21 -10.95
CA PRO A 180 -17.00 -23.65 -11.29
C PRO A 180 -17.57 -22.86 -12.47
N GLY A 181 -17.98 -23.54 -13.55
CA GLY A 181 -18.74 -22.93 -14.64
C GLY A 181 -18.05 -21.75 -15.34
N GLY A 182 -16.70 -21.71 -15.37
CA GLY A 182 -15.93 -20.63 -15.97
C GLY A 182 -15.69 -19.41 -15.06
N LEU A 183 -16.21 -19.41 -13.84
CA LEU A 183 -15.76 -18.54 -12.76
C LEU A 183 -14.53 -19.13 -12.10
N GLU A 184 -13.58 -18.29 -11.73
CA GLU A 184 -12.36 -18.64 -11.01
C GLU A 184 -12.48 -18.14 -9.58
N LEU A 185 -11.99 -18.94 -8.63
CA LEU A 185 -11.83 -18.61 -7.22
C LEU A 185 -10.38 -18.87 -6.83
N ASP A 186 -9.72 -17.88 -6.23
CA ASP A 186 -8.39 -18.04 -5.66
C ASP A 186 -8.22 -17.32 -4.32
N ALA A 187 -7.13 -17.64 -3.63
CA ALA A 187 -6.65 -16.90 -2.48
C ALA A 187 -5.25 -16.38 -2.74
N LEU A 188 -4.99 -15.19 -2.21
CA LEU A 188 -3.72 -14.49 -2.22
C LEU A 188 -3.22 -14.25 -0.79
N PRO A 189 -2.63 -15.25 -0.11
CA PRO A 189 -1.90 -15.00 1.13
C PRO A 189 -0.73 -14.05 0.88
N GLU A 190 -0.44 -13.19 1.84
CA GLU A 190 0.63 -12.19 1.76
C GLU A 190 1.37 -12.09 3.10
N LEU A 191 2.69 -11.96 3.02
CA LEU A 191 3.54 -11.56 4.13
C LEU A 191 4.31 -10.30 3.75
N THR A 192 4.31 -9.32 4.63
CA THR A 192 5.05 -8.06 4.47
C THR A 192 5.90 -7.80 5.71
N ALA A 193 7.14 -7.38 5.51
CA ALA A 193 8.03 -6.90 6.56
C ALA A 193 8.62 -5.55 6.14
N ALA A 194 8.60 -4.59 7.05
CA ALA A 194 9.08 -3.25 6.78
C ALA A 194 9.93 -2.74 7.94
N ALA A 195 11.03 -2.07 7.62
CA ALA A 195 11.91 -1.41 8.59
C ALA A 195 12.46 -0.11 8.03
N GLY A 196 12.45 0.93 8.85
CA GLY A 196 12.82 2.28 8.42
C GLY A 196 12.59 3.30 9.53
N THR A 197 12.76 4.58 9.19
CA THR A 197 12.39 5.68 10.09
C THR A 197 10.89 5.92 10.10
N PHE A 198 10.20 5.68 8.97
CA PHE A 198 8.75 5.84 8.88
C PHE A 198 8.01 4.78 9.67
N ARG A 199 8.16 3.49 9.33
CA ARG A 199 7.52 2.39 10.05
C ARG A 199 8.42 1.16 10.21
N ILE A 200 8.23 0.48 11.34
CA ILE A 200 8.77 -0.85 11.60
C ILE A 200 7.61 -1.78 11.93
N TYR A 201 7.31 -2.73 11.05
CA TYR A 201 6.20 -3.67 11.24
C TYR A 201 6.39 -4.98 10.48
N GLY A 202 5.68 -6.01 10.95
CA GLY A 202 5.40 -7.23 10.19
C GLY A 202 3.91 -7.35 9.96
N GLN A 203 3.50 -7.89 8.83
CA GLN A 203 2.11 -8.05 8.44
C GLN A 203 1.89 -9.40 7.79
N ALA A 204 0.76 -10.02 8.10
CA ALA A 204 0.28 -11.22 7.45
C ALA A 204 -1.20 -11.09 7.16
N GLY A 205 -1.62 -11.55 5.98
CA GLY A 205 -3.02 -11.53 5.60
C GLY A 205 -3.31 -12.39 4.39
N ALA A 206 -4.56 -12.38 3.96
CA ALA A 206 -4.96 -13.02 2.71
C ALA A 206 -6.14 -12.29 2.07
N GLN A 207 -6.14 -12.26 0.75
CA GLN A 207 -7.28 -11.84 -0.06
C GLN A 207 -7.90 -13.05 -0.75
N ILE A 208 -9.22 -13.17 -0.77
CA ILE A 208 -9.95 -14.15 -1.58
C ILE A 208 -10.57 -13.39 -2.75
N ARG A 209 -10.48 -13.95 -3.96
CA ARG A 209 -11.02 -13.34 -5.18
C ARG A 209 -11.91 -14.30 -5.93
N ALA A 210 -13.02 -13.78 -6.44
CA ALA A 210 -13.93 -14.51 -7.32
C ALA A 210 -14.19 -13.69 -8.59
N GLY A 211 -14.01 -14.30 -9.76
CA GLY A 211 -14.15 -13.58 -11.02
C GLY A 211 -13.67 -14.35 -12.23
N GLN A 212 -13.17 -13.63 -13.23
CA GLN A 212 -12.73 -14.16 -14.51
C GLN A 212 -11.39 -13.51 -14.90
N GLY A 213 -10.37 -14.34 -15.14
CA GLY A 213 -9.02 -13.86 -15.50
C GLY A 213 -8.20 -13.48 -14.28
N LEU A 214 -8.34 -14.23 -13.18
CA LEU A 214 -7.61 -14.01 -11.92
C LEU A 214 -6.09 -14.20 -12.08
N ASP A 215 -5.66 -14.91 -13.12
CA ASP A 215 -4.26 -15.04 -13.50
C ASP A 215 -3.66 -13.76 -14.10
N SER A 216 -4.48 -12.74 -14.39
CA SER A 216 -4.03 -11.45 -14.93
C SER A 216 -3.17 -10.66 -13.95
N ASP A 217 -3.35 -10.84 -12.64
CA ASP A 217 -2.59 -10.08 -11.63
C ASP A 217 -2.52 -10.77 -10.25
N PHE A 218 -1.74 -10.18 -9.35
CA PHE A 218 -1.59 -10.59 -7.94
C PHE A 218 -2.45 -9.72 -7.00
N GLY A 219 -3.64 -9.31 -7.45
CA GLY A 219 -4.59 -8.57 -6.62
C GLY A 219 -4.54 -7.07 -6.84
N ALA A 220 -5.57 -6.42 -6.28
CA ALA A 220 -5.80 -5.00 -6.45
C ALA A 220 -4.76 -4.15 -5.70
N SER A 221 -4.29 -3.09 -6.34
CA SER A 221 -3.26 -2.22 -5.75
C SER A 221 -3.80 -1.38 -4.58
N ARG A 222 -2.99 -1.18 -3.54
CA ARG A 222 -3.28 -0.29 -2.41
C ARG A 222 -2.03 0.42 -1.92
N ILE A 223 -2.19 1.60 -1.32
CA ILE A 223 -1.12 2.25 -0.57
C ILE A 223 -0.86 1.50 0.74
N ARG A 224 0.42 1.26 1.06
CA ARG A 224 0.85 0.54 2.27
C ARG A 224 0.53 1.34 3.55
N PRO A 225 0.26 0.67 4.69
CA PRO A 225 0.26 -0.78 4.92
C PRO A 225 -1.04 -1.45 4.42
N GLY A 226 -1.16 -2.76 4.68
CA GLY A 226 -2.27 -3.61 4.25
C GLY A 226 -1.94 -4.42 3.00
N LEU A 227 -2.89 -5.21 2.52
CA LEU A 227 -2.74 -6.08 1.34
C LEU A 227 -2.66 -5.27 0.04
N THR A 228 -1.49 -5.18 -0.59
CA THR A 228 -1.20 -4.15 -1.62
C THR A 228 -1.16 -4.61 -3.07
N GLY A 229 -1.34 -5.91 -3.33
CA GLY A 229 -1.52 -6.45 -4.68
C GLY A 229 -0.43 -6.05 -5.67
N THR A 230 -0.81 -5.61 -6.87
CA THR A 230 0.16 -5.19 -7.92
C THR A 230 -0.39 -4.10 -8.83
N ASP A 231 0.49 -3.25 -9.36
CA ASP A 231 0.21 -2.34 -10.49
C ASP A 231 0.32 -3.00 -11.86
N ALA A 232 1.30 -3.90 -12.04
CA ALA A 232 1.42 -4.69 -13.25
C ALA A 232 0.33 -5.76 -13.31
N TYR A 233 -0.28 -5.90 -14.48
CA TYR A 233 -1.22 -6.95 -14.83
C TYR A 233 -0.91 -7.43 -16.25
N ALA A 234 -1.28 -8.64 -16.63
CA ALA A 234 -1.18 -9.14 -17.99
C ALA A 234 -2.58 -9.54 -18.47
N PRO A 235 -3.14 -8.92 -19.53
CA PRO A 235 -4.48 -9.28 -19.97
C PRO A 235 -4.49 -10.73 -20.49
N THR A 236 -5.16 -11.63 -19.76
CA THR A 236 -5.32 -13.04 -20.17
C THR A 236 -6.58 -13.29 -20.99
N ARG A 237 -7.41 -12.25 -21.15
CA ARG A 237 -8.68 -12.22 -21.91
C ARG A 237 -9.09 -10.78 -22.20
N ASP A 238 -10.06 -10.60 -23.09
CA ASP A 238 -10.55 -9.27 -23.50
C ASP A 238 -11.12 -8.45 -22.33
N VAL A 239 -11.82 -9.14 -21.41
CA VAL A 239 -12.38 -8.58 -20.19
C VAL A 239 -12.06 -9.50 -19.02
N ALA A 240 -11.23 -9.02 -18.09
CA ALA A 240 -11.02 -9.67 -16.80
C ALA A 240 -11.66 -8.83 -15.71
N TRP A 241 -12.23 -9.49 -14.70
CA TRP A 241 -12.86 -8.81 -13.58
C TRP A 241 -12.86 -9.71 -12.36
N TYR A 242 -12.90 -9.11 -11.18
CA TYR A 242 -13.09 -9.87 -9.94
C TYR A 242 -13.64 -9.00 -8.82
N VAL A 243 -14.40 -9.63 -7.94
CA VAL A 243 -14.66 -9.11 -6.60
C VAL A 243 -13.67 -9.74 -5.64
N PHE A 244 -13.34 -9.03 -4.58
CA PHE A 244 -12.40 -9.53 -3.58
C PHE A 244 -12.79 -9.09 -2.18
N ALA A 245 -12.39 -9.90 -1.21
CA ALA A 245 -12.41 -9.56 0.20
C ALA A 245 -11.12 -10.07 0.85
N GLY A 246 -10.58 -9.34 1.81
CA GLY A 246 -9.34 -9.73 2.48
C GLY A 246 -9.30 -9.25 3.91
N ALA A 247 -8.40 -9.87 4.67
CA ALA A 247 -8.10 -9.51 6.05
C ALA A 247 -6.60 -9.58 6.28
N ASP A 248 -6.06 -8.63 7.03
CA ASP A 248 -4.68 -8.65 7.50
C ASP A 248 -4.55 -8.23 8.96
N GLY A 249 -3.44 -8.66 9.57
CA GLY A 249 -3.01 -8.23 10.89
C GLY A 249 -1.57 -7.73 10.83
N GLN A 250 -1.33 -6.59 11.46
CA GLN A 250 -0.06 -5.89 11.52
C GLN A 250 0.46 -5.89 12.96
N ALA A 251 1.71 -6.29 13.14
CA ALA A 251 2.47 -6.14 14.37
C ALA A 251 3.41 -4.93 14.22
N VAL A 252 3.02 -3.80 14.81
CA VAL A 252 3.69 -2.50 14.64
C VAL A 252 4.63 -2.24 15.81
N ALA A 253 5.93 -2.11 15.51
CA ALA A 253 6.99 -1.78 16.47
C ALA A 253 7.29 -0.27 16.50
N TRP A 254 7.07 0.42 15.39
CA TRP A 254 7.27 1.87 15.24
C TRP A 254 6.36 2.43 14.14
N ASP A 255 5.77 3.59 14.39
CA ASP A 255 5.10 4.41 13.38
C ASP A 255 5.38 5.89 13.65
N GLU A 256 6.20 6.53 12.82
CA GLU A 256 6.64 7.92 12.98
C GLU A 256 5.46 8.90 13.06
N THR A 257 4.32 8.59 12.43
CA THR A 257 3.11 9.44 12.48
C THR A 257 2.41 9.43 13.84
N LEU A 258 2.71 8.43 14.68
CA LEU A 258 2.12 8.24 16.01
C LEU A 258 3.17 8.40 17.12
N ASP A 259 4.34 7.80 16.94
CA ASP A 259 5.42 7.74 17.92
C ASP A 259 6.28 9.02 17.90
N GLY A 260 6.14 9.86 16.86
CA GLY A 260 6.89 11.10 16.70
C GLY A 260 8.30 10.89 16.14
N LEU A 261 9.21 11.81 16.44
CA LEU A 261 10.57 11.77 15.87
C LEU A 261 11.38 10.56 16.37
N PRO A 262 12.08 9.84 15.48
CA PRO A 262 13.03 8.79 15.90
C PRO A 262 14.22 9.37 16.67
N PHE A 263 14.56 10.64 16.39
CA PHE A 263 15.65 11.38 17.02
C PHE A 263 15.17 12.77 17.47
N GLY A 264 14.56 12.85 18.66
CA GLY A 264 14.14 14.12 19.25
C GLY A 264 12.79 14.02 19.95
N SER A 265 12.14 15.16 20.17
CA SER A 265 10.80 15.23 20.71
C SER A 265 9.85 15.94 19.75
N SER A 266 8.68 15.34 19.55
CA SER A 266 7.54 15.95 18.88
C SER A 266 6.26 15.51 19.56
N ARG A 267 5.11 15.96 19.03
CA ARG A 267 3.84 15.33 19.35
C ARG A 267 3.89 13.85 19.02
N HIS A 268 3.30 13.06 19.90
CA HIS A 268 3.18 11.63 19.80
C HIS A 268 1.95 11.18 20.59
N VAL A 269 1.47 9.99 20.32
CA VAL A 269 0.37 9.34 21.02
C VAL A 269 0.72 7.87 21.25
N SER A 270 0.13 7.24 22.27
CA SER A 270 0.40 5.84 22.56
C SER A 270 -0.21 4.92 21.50
N ARG A 271 0.62 4.45 20.57
CA ARG A 271 0.32 3.40 19.60
C ARG A 271 -0.25 2.13 20.25
N VAL A 272 -1.10 1.40 19.53
CA VAL A 272 -1.39 -0.02 19.81
C VAL A 272 -0.48 -0.91 18.94
N PRO A 273 0.12 -1.97 19.51
CA PRO A 273 1.11 -2.77 18.78
C PRO A 273 0.50 -3.70 17.72
N PHE A 274 -0.82 -3.90 17.74
CA PHE A 274 -1.53 -4.76 16.80
C PHE A 274 -2.68 -4.02 16.16
N VAL A 275 -2.67 -3.96 14.83
CA VAL A 275 -3.71 -3.34 14.00
C VAL A 275 -4.26 -4.41 13.07
N GLY A 276 -5.58 -4.49 12.94
CA GLY A 276 -6.26 -5.39 12.01
C GLY A 276 -7.00 -4.60 10.94
N GLU A 277 -7.00 -5.11 9.72
CA GLU A 277 -7.71 -4.52 8.60
C GLU A 277 -8.58 -5.56 7.90
N LEU A 278 -9.76 -5.12 7.47
CA LEU A 278 -10.63 -5.81 6.53
C LEU A 278 -10.74 -4.95 5.28
N GLN A 279 -10.73 -5.58 4.11
CA GLN A 279 -10.99 -4.89 2.85
C GLN A 279 -11.95 -5.67 1.97
N ALA A 280 -12.72 -4.95 1.16
CA ALA A 280 -13.52 -5.54 0.10
C ALA A 280 -13.57 -4.59 -1.10
N GLY A 281 -13.65 -5.15 -2.30
CA GLY A 281 -13.62 -4.33 -3.50
C GLY A 281 -13.91 -5.08 -4.79
N PHE A 282 -13.75 -4.35 -5.88
CA PHE A 282 -13.96 -4.81 -7.24
C PHE A 282 -12.84 -4.32 -8.15
N THR A 283 -12.48 -5.13 -9.15
CA THR A 283 -11.54 -4.76 -10.20
C THR A 283 -12.09 -5.16 -11.57
N LEU A 284 -11.88 -4.29 -12.56
CA LEU A 284 -12.20 -4.50 -13.96
C LEU A 284 -10.96 -4.18 -14.80
N ILE A 285 -10.59 -5.09 -15.69
CA ILE A 285 -9.52 -4.93 -16.68
C ILE A 285 -10.15 -5.06 -18.06
N VAL A 286 -10.11 -3.99 -18.84
CA VAL A 286 -10.69 -3.93 -20.18
C VAL A 286 -9.90 -2.94 -21.03
N TRP A 287 -9.60 -3.30 -22.28
CA TRP A 287 -8.90 -2.44 -23.25
C TRP A 287 -7.57 -1.84 -22.76
N GLY A 288 -6.78 -2.61 -21.99
CA GLY A 288 -5.51 -2.12 -21.44
C GLY A 288 -5.67 -1.07 -20.34
N ILE A 289 -6.87 -0.96 -19.75
CA ILE A 289 -7.17 -0.16 -18.59
C ILE A 289 -7.59 -1.10 -17.46
N ARG A 290 -7.11 -0.84 -16.25
CA ARG A 290 -7.59 -1.47 -15.02
C ARG A 290 -8.17 -0.42 -14.09
N LEU A 291 -9.38 -0.67 -13.62
CA LEU A 291 -10.08 0.11 -12.61
C LEU A 291 -10.25 -0.75 -11.37
N THR A 292 -9.89 -0.20 -10.22
CA THR A 292 -10.11 -0.84 -8.92
C THR A 292 -10.81 0.14 -8.00
N ALA A 293 -11.79 -0.35 -7.24
CA ALA A 293 -12.39 0.36 -6.12
C ALA A 293 -12.46 -0.58 -4.92
N SER A 294 -12.10 -0.09 -3.73
CA SER A 294 -12.19 -0.86 -2.49
C SER A 294 -12.55 0.00 -1.29
N GLN A 295 -13.08 -0.66 -0.28
CA GLN A 295 -13.34 -0.12 1.04
C GLN A 295 -12.49 -0.88 2.05
N THR A 296 -11.86 -0.14 2.97
CA THR A 296 -11.12 -0.71 4.09
C THR A 296 -11.77 -0.32 5.41
N TRP A 297 -11.72 -1.24 6.38
CA TRP A 297 -12.07 -1.04 7.78
C TRP A 297 -10.89 -1.44 8.65
N GLN A 298 -10.45 -0.55 9.51
CA GLN A 298 -9.23 -0.67 10.31
C GLN A 298 -9.57 -0.57 11.80
N THR A 299 -8.94 -1.38 12.64
CA THR A 299 -9.02 -1.23 14.10
C THR A 299 -8.31 0.05 14.55
N ALA A 300 -8.38 0.39 15.84
CA ALA A 300 -7.59 1.49 16.36
C ALA A 300 -6.09 1.29 16.14
N GLU A 301 -5.36 2.38 15.86
CA GLU A 301 -3.90 2.43 15.75
C GLU A 301 -3.25 3.03 17.01
N PHE A 302 -4.03 3.70 17.87
CA PHE A 302 -3.57 4.26 19.14
C PHE A 302 -4.63 4.17 20.25
N ARG A 303 -4.18 4.20 21.52
CA ARG A 303 -4.99 3.84 22.70
C ARG A 303 -6.18 4.75 22.97
N THR A 304 -6.04 6.02 22.64
CA THR A 304 -7.02 7.08 22.88
C THR A 304 -7.83 7.40 21.63
N GLN A 305 -7.70 6.58 20.58
CA GLN A 305 -8.48 6.71 19.36
C GLN A 305 -9.97 6.57 19.66
N ARG A 306 -10.80 7.29 18.90
CA ARG A 306 -12.25 7.17 18.98
C ARG A 306 -12.66 5.70 18.78
N PRO A 307 -13.53 5.14 19.65
CA PRO A 307 -14.00 3.76 19.50
C PRO A 307 -14.71 3.50 18.17
N GLY A 308 -14.52 2.30 17.63
CA GLY A 308 -15.09 1.85 16.37
C GLY A 308 -14.01 1.51 15.34
N LEU A 309 -14.44 1.06 14.17
CA LEU A 309 -13.54 0.87 13.03
C LEU A 309 -13.36 2.19 12.30
N PHE A 310 -12.11 2.55 12.03
CA PHE A 310 -11.78 3.59 11.06
C PHE A 310 -11.99 3.03 9.65
N GLN A 311 -12.37 3.86 8.68
CA GLN A 311 -12.65 3.39 7.33
C GLN A 311 -12.26 4.42 6.30
N PHE A 312 -11.81 3.96 5.14
CA PHE A 312 -11.49 4.81 4.00
C PHE A 312 -11.70 4.02 2.71
N THR A 313 -11.94 4.75 1.62
CA THR A 313 -12.16 4.19 0.29
C THR A 313 -10.92 4.40 -0.55
N SER A 314 -10.60 3.43 -1.40
CA SER A 314 -9.51 3.50 -2.38
C SER A 314 -10.07 3.37 -3.78
N ALA A 315 -9.57 4.17 -4.71
CA ALA A 315 -9.83 4.05 -6.13
C ALA A 315 -8.51 4.15 -6.90
N SER A 316 -8.31 3.26 -7.88
CA SER A 316 -7.14 3.31 -8.75
C SER A 316 -7.48 3.07 -10.21
N LEU A 317 -6.71 3.74 -11.06
CA LEU A 317 -6.74 3.65 -12.51
C LEU A 317 -5.32 3.30 -12.98
N SER A 318 -5.16 2.16 -13.61
CA SER A 318 -3.90 1.76 -14.25
C SER A 318 -4.09 1.67 -15.76
N PHE A 319 -3.21 2.28 -16.54
CA PHE A 319 -3.23 2.18 -18.00
C PHE A 319 -1.94 1.59 -18.53
N LYS A 320 -2.07 0.76 -19.56
CA LYS A 320 -0.95 0.18 -20.30
C LYS A 320 -0.63 0.95 -21.56
N PHE A 321 0.66 1.07 -21.88
CA PHE A 321 1.16 1.72 -23.09
C PHE A 321 2.47 1.09 -23.58
#